data_AF-A0A0X8GKT6-F1
#
_entry.id   AF-A0A0X8GKT6-F1
#
_cell.length_a   1.000
_cell.length_b   1.000
_cell.length_c   1.000
_cell.angle_alpha   90.00
_cell.angle_beta   90.00
_cell.angle_gamma   90.00
#
_symmetry.space_group_name_H-M   'P 1'
#
loop_
_entity.id
_entity.type
_entity.pdbx_description
1 polymer ?
#
loop_
_entity_poly.entity_id
_entity_poly.type
_entity_poly.pdbx_seq_one_letter_code
_entity_poly.pdbx_strand_id
1 'polypeptide(L)'
;MTWYTVSLSSADISSQKHIAIQDAFEILFMACQAPADAAMFALNEPGNPNYVVYFSPSAATLASLLISSYGGVSCTRPTSSVSLLVGHANARERLLP
;
A
#
# COMPACT_ATOMS: atom_id res chain seq x y z
N MET A 1 6.16 -2.78 -15.07
CA MET A 1 6.00 -2.00 -13.84
C MET A 1 5.35 -2.90 -12.79
N THR A 2 5.99 -3.08 -11.64
CA THR A 2 5.67 -4.15 -10.68
C THR A 2 4.96 -3.57 -9.46
N TRP A 3 3.85 -4.19 -9.06
CA TRP A 3 3.17 -3.87 -7.81
C TRP A 3 3.89 -4.53 -6.64
N TYR A 4 3.73 -3.98 -5.45
CA TYR A 4 4.26 -4.58 -4.23
C TYR A 4 3.17 -4.73 -3.19
N THR A 5 3.30 -5.74 -2.34
CA THR A 5 2.41 -5.94 -1.21
C THR A 5 3.18 -6.19 0.08
N VAL A 6 2.59 -5.76 1.19
CA VAL A 6 3.05 -6.05 2.54
C VAL A 6 1.89 -6.75 3.26
N SER A 7 2.19 -7.85 3.95
CA SER A 7 1.23 -8.59 4.77
C SER A 7 1.63 -8.47 6.23
N LEU A 8 0.74 -7.91 7.05
CA LEU A 8 0.96 -7.72 8.48
C LEU A 8 0.13 -8.73 9.27
N SER A 9 0.78 -9.43 10.18
CA SER A 9 0.12 -10.39 11.08
C SER A 9 -0.73 -9.68 12.14
N SER A 10 -1.58 -10.43 12.85
CA SER A 10 -2.34 -9.88 13.98
C SER A 10 -1.43 -9.28 15.07
N ALA A 11 -0.23 -9.85 15.27
CA ALA A 11 0.76 -9.29 16.20
C ALA A 11 1.27 -7.92 15.72
N ASP A 12 1.60 -7.78 14.44
CA ASP A 12 1.99 -6.51 13.84
C ASP A 12 0.90 -5.44 13.96
N ILE A 13 -0.37 -5.84 13.77
CA ILE A 13 -1.53 -4.97 13.94
C ILE A 13 -1.64 -4.51 15.39
N SER A 14 -1.48 -5.42 16.36
CA SER A 14 -1.51 -5.08 17.79
C SER A 14 -0.39 -4.11 18.19
N SER A 15 0.76 -4.16 17.51
CA SER A 15 1.86 -3.21 17.63
C SER A 15 1.71 -1.96 16.73
N GLN A 16 0.52 -1.71 16.17
CA GLN A 16 0.18 -0.54 15.35
C GLN A 16 1.03 -0.37 14.08
N LYS A 17 1.68 -1.42 13.58
CA LYS A 17 2.51 -1.35 12.36
C LYS A 17 1.73 -0.95 11.11
N HIS A 18 0.44 -1.28 11.05
CA HIS A 18 -0.46 -0.91 9.96
C HIS A 18 -0.69 0.62 9.87
N ILE A 19 -0.74 1.29 11.02
CA ILE A 19 -0.81 2.76 11.08
C ILE A 19 0.56 3.34 10.69
N ALA A 20 1.63 2.83 11.30
CA ALA A 20 2.98 3.34 11.07
C ALA A 20 3.44 3.27 9.60
N ILE A 21 3.11 2.19 8.88
CA ILE A 21 3.44 2.08 7.46
C ILE A 21 2.61 3.04 6.59
N GLN A 22 1.34 3.25 6.93
CA GLN A 22 0.47 4.19 6.22
C GLN A 22 0.96 5.63 6.41
N ASP A 23 1.22 6.04 7.65
CA ASP A 23 1.71 7.39 7.97
C ASP A 23 3.06 7.66 7.31
N ALA A 24 3.98 6.69 7.37
CA ALA A 24 5.29 6.81 6.73
C ALA A 24 5.17 6.96 5.21
N PHE A 25 4.26 6.21 4.59
CA PHE A 25 4.01 6.35 3.16
C PHE A 25 3.35 7.68 2.81
N GLU A 26 2.41 8.18 3.61
CA GLU A 26 1.77 9.48 3.41
C GLU A 26 2.79 10.63 3.44
N ILE A 27 3.74 10.59 4.38
CA ILE A 27 4.85 11.54 4.45
C ILE A 27 5.67 11.52 3.15
N LEU A 28 6.05 10.33 2.66
CA LEU A 28 6.81 10.19 1.41
C LEU A 28 6.01 10.68 0.20
N PHE A 29 4.73 10.33 0.13
CA PHE A 29 3.82 10.75 -0.92
C PHE A 29 3.74 12.28 -1.00
N MET A 30 3.56 12.95 0.14
CA MET A 30 3.51 14.41 0.22
C MET A 30 4.86 15.07 -0.08
N ALA A 31 5.96 14.52 0.44
CA ALA A 31 7.31 15.02 0.18
C ALA A 31 7.68 14.98 -1.32
N CYS A 32 7.12 14.01 -2.06
CA CYS A 32 7.28 13.88 -3.50
C CYS A 32 6.19 14.59 -4.33
N GLN A 33 5.52 15.60 -3.74
CA GLN A 33 4.48 16.41 -4.39
C GLN A 33 3.25 15.61 -4.84
N ALA A 34 2.90 14.55 -4.09
CA ALA A 34 1.69 13.75 -4.30
C ALA A 34 1.52 13.28 -5.76
N PRO A 35 2.38 12.40 -6.30
CA PRO A 35 2.27 11.97 -7.70
C PRO A 35 0.96 11.24 -7.98
N ALA A 36 0.28 11.58 -9.08
CA ALA A 36 -1.05 11.06 -9.40
C ALA A 36 -1.13 9.52 -9.48
N ASP A 37 -0.03 8.87 -9.88
CA ASP A 37 0.06 7.42 -10.07
C ASP A 37 0.59 6.65 -8.84
N ALA A 38 0.94 7.35 -7.76
CA ALA A 38 1.37 6.75 -6.50
C ALA A 38 0.18 6.59 -5.56
N ALA A 39 -0.15 5.34 -5.23
CA ALA A 39 -1.21 5.04 -4.29
C ALA A 39 -0.93 3.78 -3.48
N MET A 40 -1.47 3.77 -2.25
CA MET A 40 -1.48 2.66 -1.33
C MET A 40 -2.93 2.23 -1.07
N PHE A 41 -3.17 0.93 -1.12
CA PHE A 41 -4.49 0.32 -0.94
C PHE A 41 -4.45 -0.76 0.15
N ALA A 42 -5.55 -0.97 0.85
CA ALA A 42 -5.75 -2.12 1.74
C ALA A 42 -6.69 -3.15 1.13
N LEU A 43 -6.41 -4.43 1.33
CA LEU A 43 -7.31 -5.51 0.96
C LEU A 43 -8.58 -5.49 1.81
N ASN A 44 -9.75 -5.53 1.17
CA ASN A 44 -11.06 -5.62 1.83
C ASN A 44 -11.62 -7.05 1.69
N GLU A 45 -10.88 -8.05 2.18
CA GLU A 45 -11.32 -9.44 2.11
C GLU A 45 -11.75 -9.93 3.49
N PRO A 46 -13.06 -10.19 3.70
CA PRO A 46 -13.55 -10.74 4.96
C PRO A 46 -12.89 -12.10 5.24
N GLY A 47 -12.36 -12.27 6.46
CA GLY A 47 -11.74 -13.53 6.89
C GLY A 47 -10.27 -13.68 6.52
N ASN A 48 -9.64 -12.68 5.86
CA ASN A 48 -8.19 -12.68 5.72
C ASN A 48 -7.55 -12.48 7.11
N PRO A 49 -6.69 -13.41 7.58
CA PRO A 49 -6.08 -13.31 8.91
C PRO A 49 -5.07 -12.17 9.01
N ASN A 50 -4.59 -11.66 7.87
CA ASN A 50 -3.56 -10.64 7.80
C ASN A 50 -4.12 -9.34 7.21
N TYR A 51 -3.54 -8.23 7.67
CA TYR A 51 -3.77 -6.93 7.04
C TYR A 51 -2.82 -6.78 5.85
N VAL A 52 -3.38 -6.82 4.64
CA VAL A 52 -2.61 -6.78 3.40
C VAL A 52 -2.76 -5.41 2.75
N VAL A 53 -1.63 -4.78 2.46
CA VAL A 53 -1.58 -3.51 1.74
C VAL A 53 -0.85 -3.68 0.42
N TYR A 54 -1.26 -2.89 -0.58
CA TYR A 54 -0.71 -2.87 -1.92
C TYR A 54 -0.17 -1.49 -2.24
N PHE A 55 0.96 -1.44 -2.95
CA PHE A 55 1.59 -0.24 -3.46
C PHE A 55 1.56 -0.29 -4.98
N SER A 56 1.04 0.77 -5.60
CA SER A 56 1.13 0.96 -7.05
C SER A 56 2.61 1.03 -7.49
N PRO A 57 2.93 0.81 -8.77
CA PRO A 57 4.33 0.81 -9.20
C PRO A 57 5.05 2.14 -8.94
N SER A 58 4.36 3.27 -9.11
CA SER A 58 4.94 4.57 -8.77
C SER A 58 5.13 4.73 -7.26
N ALA A 59 4.17 4.26 -6.44
CA ALA A 59 4.34 4.24 -4.99
C ALA A 59 5.53 3.37 -4.55
N ALA A 60 5.73 2.22 -5.20
CA ALA A 60 6.87 1.34 -4.92
C ALA A 60 8.21 1.98 -5.26
N THR A 61 8.29 2.80 -6.32
CA THR A 61 9.48 3.60 -6.63
C THR A 61 9.78 4.60 -5.51
N LEU A 62 8.76 5.28 -4.97
CA LEU A 62 8.92 6.27 -3.89
C LEU A 62 9.30 5.63 -2.56
N ALA A 63 8.71 4.48 -2.26
CA ALA A 63 8.73 3.87 -0.93
C ALA A 63 9.50 2.55 -0.86
N SER A 64 10.41 2.29 -1.80
CA SER A 64 11.14 1.02 -1.91
C SER A 64 11.80 0.57 -0.59
N LEU A 65 12.47 1.50 0.11
CA LEU A 65 13.09 1.23 1.41
C LEU A 65 12.06 0.91 2.50
N LEU A 66 10.94 1.65 2.54
CA LEU A 66 9.85 1.40 3.48
C LEU A 66 9.21 0.04 3.22
N ILE A 67 8.90 -0.28 1.96
CA ILE A 67 8.32 -1.57 1.57
C ILE A 67 9.27 -2.70 1.98
N SER A 68 10.57 -2.56 1.71
CA SER A 68 11.57 -3.56 2.09
C SER A 68 11.68 -3.74 3.61
N SER A 69 11.59 -2.67 4.41
CA SER A 69 11.70 -2.77 5.87
C SER A 69 10.52 -3.50 6.51
N TYR A 70 9.38 -3.56 5.81
CA TYR A 70 8.19 -4.32 6.20
C TYR A 70 8.10 -5.69 5.51
N GLY A 71 9.17 -6.15 4.83
CA GLY A 71 9.19 -7.45 4.17
C GLY A 71 8.30 -7.52 2.92
N GLY A 72 8.07 -6.39 2.26
CA GLY A 72 7.23 -6.32 1.08
C GLY A 72 7.80 -7.11 -0.09
N VAL A 73 6.90 -7.72 -0.86
CA VAL A 73 7.23 -8.59 -1.99
C VAL A 73 6.55 -8.10 -3.26
N SER A 74 7.16 -8.40 -4.41
CA SER A 74 6.54 -8.13 -5.71
C SER A 74 5.27 -8.96 -5.87
N CYS A 75 4.22 -8.36 -6.40
CA CYS A 75 2.95 -9.03 -6.67
C CYS A 75 2.35 -8.57 -8.00
N THR A 76 1.28 -9.25 -8.40
CA THR A 76 0.41 -8.76 -9.48
C THR A 76 -0.41 -7.58 -8.98
N ARG A 77 -0.93 -6.79 -9.92
CA ARG A 77 -1.95 -5.78 -9.62
C ARG A 77 -3.12 -6.45 -8.87
N PRO A 78 -3.65 -5.83 -7.81
CA PRO A 78 -4.79 -6.40 -7.10
C PRO A 78 -6.03 -6.41 -8.00
N THR A 79 -6.68 -7.57 -8.06
CA THR A 79 -7.98 -7.79 -8.73
C THR A 79 -9.14 -7.89 -7.75
N SER A 80 -8.82 -8.05 -6.46
CA SER A 80 -9.78 -8.13 -5.36
C SER A 80 -10.28 -6.74 -4.94
N SER A 81 -11.35 -6.69 -4.14
CA SER A 81 -11.82 -5.44 -3.57
C SER A 81 -10.77 -4.85 -2.62
N VAL A 82 -10.32 -3.64 -2.91
CA VAL A 82 -9.38 -2.88 -2.08
C VAL A 82 -9.92 -1.50 -1.74
N SER A 83 -9.55 -0.98 -0.56
CA SER A 83 -9.80 0.41 -0.14
C SER A 83 -8.59 1.27 -0.43
N LEU A 84 -8.80 2.49 -0.94
CA LEU A 84 -7.73 3.48 -1.02
C LEU A 84 -7.37 3.96 0.39
N LEU A 85 -6.08 3.93 0.73
CA LEU A 85 -5.55 4.46 2.00
C LEU A 85 -4.85 5.81 1.78
N VAL A 86 -3.94 5.86 0.81
CA VAL A 86 -3.15 7.06 0.49
C VAL A 86 -3.07 7.18 -1.03
N GLY A 87 -3.30 8.38 -1.54
CA GLY A 87 -3.28 8.69 -2.97
C GLY A 87 -4.38 9.68 -3.33
N HIS A 88 -4.47 10.00 -4.61
CA HIS A 88 -5.55 10.86 -5.11
C HIS A 88 -6.90 10.16 -5.05
N ALA A 89 -7.98 10.93 -4.90
CA ALA A 89 -9.34 10.39 -4.79
C ALA A 89 -9.74 9.48 -5.97
N ASN A 90 -9.20 9.75 -7.17
CA ASN A 90 -9.44 8.96 -8.38
C ASN A 90 -8.38 7.87 -8.65
N ALA A 91 -7.50 7.58 -7.68
CA ALA A 91 -6.41 6.62 -7.87
C ALA A 91 -6.92 5.21 -8.13
N ARG A 92 -8.07 4.85 -7.55
CA ARG A 92 -8.70 3.54 -7.76
C ARG A 92 -9.05 3.34 -9.24
N GLU A 93 -9.77 4.28 -9.83
CA GLU A 93 -10.22 4.24 -11.22
C GLU A 93 -9.05 4.32 -12.21
N ARG A 94 -7.96 5.00 -11.83
CA ARG A 94 -6.78 5.15 -12.69
C ARG A 94 -5.87 3.93 -12.67
N LEU A 95 -5.74 3.26 -11.53
CA LEU A 95 -4.69 2.26 -11.31
C LEU A 95 -5.21 0.81 -11.28
N LEU A 96 -6.50 0.63 -11.01
CA LEU A 96 -7.15 -0.68 -10.91
C LEU A 96 -8.15 -0.88 -12.06
N PRO A 97 -8.43 -2.14 -12.44
CA PRO A 97 -9.43 -2.45 -13.47
C PRO A 97 -10.86 -2.11 -13.06
#